data_AF-A0A1W2TL99-F1
#
_entry.id   AF-A0A1W2TL99-F1
#
_cell.length_a   1.000
_cell.length_b   1.000
_cell.length_c   1.000
_cell.angle_alpha   90.00
_cell.angle_beta   90.00
_cell.angle_gamma   90.00
#
_symmetry.space_group_name_H-M   'P 1'
#
loop_
_entity.id
_entity.type
_entity.pdbx_description
1 polymer ?
#
loop_
_entity_poly.entity_id
_entity_poly.type
_entity_poly.pdbx_seq_one_letter_code
_entity_poly.pdbx_strand_id
1 'polypeptide(L)'
;MLSKAAYMNVIIKADTANVQAATNIYMGAIDPVKSTEGLVCSLTLQSYAESLLPSSEFKGGDVLGLGASPGPLVNLLLLTHWSDAKYDDAILGNMRTALRGIDEYATSRGAKIDHVYMNYASEDQDVVKSYGGKNKSFLREVSKKYDPEGLFQKGVPGGRKLFI
;
A
#
# COMPACT_ATOMS: atom_id res chain seq x y z
N MET A 1 -1.60 16.60 -23.21
CA MET A 1 -1.56 15.14 -22.96
C MET A 1 -1.76 14.97 -21.45
N LEU A 2 -2.73 14.16 -21.01
CA LEU A 2 -2.97 13.97 -19.57
C LEU A 2 -1.79 13.20 -18.97
N SER A 3 -1.16 13.75 -17.93
CA SER A 3 -0.13 13.04 -17.18
C SER A 3 -0.75 11.82 -16.48
N LYS A 4 -0.09 10.67 -16.59
CA LYS A 4 -0.45 9.44 -15.88
C LYS A 4 0.20 9.42 -14.50
N ALA A 5 -0.40 8.64 -13.59
CA ALA A 5 0.09 8.45 -12.24
C ALA A 5 -0.16 7.00 -11.78
N ALA A 6 0.77 6.44 -11.02
CA ALA A 6 0.60 5.17 -10.35
C ALA A 6 1.09 5.26 -8.90
N TYR A 7 0.38 4.54 -8.02
CA TYR A 7 0.61 4.50 -6.59
C TYR A 7 0.65 3.04 -6.16
N MET A 8 1.69 2.67 -5.41
CA MET A 8 1.80 1.38 -4.73
C MET A 8 2.39 1.63 -3.36
N ASN A 9 2.04 0.81 -2.37
CA ASN A 9 2.62 0.98 -1.04
C ASN A 9 2.92 -0.33 -0.33
N VAL A 10 3.93 -0.32 0.53
CA VAL A 10 4.27 -1.42 1.42
C VAL A 10 4.70 -0.86 2.77
N ILE A 11 4.19 -1.46 3.85
CA ILE A 11 4.57 -1.07 5.20
C ILE A 11 5.61 -2.06 5.73
N ILE A 12 6.68 -1.52 6.29
CA ILE A 12 7.76 -2.28 6.90
C ILE A 12 8.07 -1.74 8.29
N LYS A 13 8.73 -2.56 9.13
CA LYS A 13 9.39 -2.07 10.35
C LYS A 13 10.43 -1.02 9.98
N ALA A 14 10.36 0.13 10.65
CA ALA A 14 11.24 1.26 10.43
C ALA A 14 12.58 1.01 11.14
N ASP A 15 13.52 0.44 10.40
CA ASP A 15 14.94 0.45 10.74
C ASP A 15 15.77 0.79 9.50
N THR A 16 16.99 1.28 9.74
CA THR A 16 17.88 1.75 8.67
C THR A 16 18.21 0.67 7.64
N ALA A 17 18.35 -0.59 8.06
CA ALA A 17 18.70 -1.68 7.15
C ALA A 17 17.53 -1.99 6.21
N ASN A 18 16.29 -2.01 6.70
CA ASN A 18 15.12 -2.24 5.85
C ASN A 18 14.89 -1.08 4.89
N VAL A 19 14.99 0.16 5.36
CA VAL A 19 14.80 1.36 4.52
C VAL A 19 15.89 1.44 3.44
N GLN A 20 17.15 1.17 3.78
CA GLN A 20 18.25 1.18 2.82
C GLN A 20 18.08 0.07 1.77
N ALA A 21 17.73 -1.14 2.19
CA ALA A 21 17.46 -2.23 1.26
C ALA A 21 16.29 -1.91 0.32
N ALA A 22 15.19 -1.38 0.87
CA ALA A 22 14.04 -0.99 0.06
C ALA A 22 14.38 0.10 -0.96
N THR A 23 15.22 1.07 -0.57
CA THR A 23 15.72 2.13 -1.46
C THR A 23 16.56 1.55 -2.59
N ASN A 24 17.49 0.63 -2.29
CA ASN A 24 18.34 -0.01 -3.29
C ASN A 24 17.52 -0.86 -4.27
N ILE A 25 16.56 -1.65 -3.75
CA ILE A 25 15.65 -2.46 -4.56
C ILE A 25 14.83 -1.56 -5.49
N TYR A 26 14.26 -0.49 -4.96
CA TYR A 26 13.49 0.47 -5.74
C TYR A 26 14.33 1.10 -6.84
N MET A 27 15.52 1.63 -6.51
CA MET A 27 16.42 2.25 -7.49
C MET A 27 16.82 1.28 -8.60
N GLY A 28 17.17 0.04 -8.24
CA GLY A 28 17.53 -0.99 -9.22
C GLY A 28 16.35 -1.36 -10.12
N ALA A 29 15.14 -1.45 -9.57
CA ALA A 29 13.94 -1.78 -10.33
C ALA A 29 13.52 -0.65 -11.28
N ILE A 30 13.70 0.63 -10.94
CA ILE A 30 13.33 1.74 -11.83
C ILE A 30 14.42 2.12 -12.84
N ASP A 31 15.66 1.63 -12.66
CA ASP A 31 16.79 1.93 -13.54
C ASP A 31 16.50 1.71 -15.04
N PRO A 32 15.82 0.61 -15.44
CA PRO A 32 15.53 0.36 -16.86
C PRO A 32 14.61 1.39 -17.52
N VAL A 33 13.81 2.13 -16.73
CA VAL A 33 12.86 3.12 -17.26
C VAL A 33 13.30 4.57 -17.01
N LYS A 34 14.40 4.81 -16.28
CA LYS A 34 14.81 6.15 -15.82
C LYS A 34 15.03 7.19 -16.94
N SER A 35 15.32 6.75 -18.16
CA SER A 35 15.53 7.61 -19.33
C SER A 35 14.23 7.98 -20.06
N THR A 36 13.08 7.50 -19.58
CA THR A 36 11.77 7.81 -20.16
C THR A 36 11.48 9.31 -20.03
N GLU A 37 11.17 9.96 -21.14
CA GLU A 37 10.86 11.39 -21.16
C GLU A 37 9.60 11.69 -20.32
N GLY A 38 9.72 12.70 -19.45
CA GLY A 38 8.62 13.10 -18.56
C GLY A 38 8.33 12.13 -17.41
N LEU A 39 9.23 11.17 -17.15
CA LEU A 39 9.14 10.29 -15.99
C LEU A 39 9.54 11.02 -14.71
N VAL A 40 8.70 10.93 -13.68
CA VAL A 40 9.01 11.35 -12.31
C VAL A 40 8.74 10.18 -11.39
N CYS A 41 9.76 9.73 -10.68
CA CYS A 41 9.71 8.60 -9.76
C CYS A 41 10.02 9.09 -8.33
N SER A 42 9.24 8.66 -7.34
CA SER A 42 9.45 8.95 -5.93
C SER A 42 9.22 7.72 -5.05
N LEU A 43 10.19 7.44 -4.18
CA LEU A 43 10.02 6.57 -3.03
C LEU A 43 9.85 7.46 -1.80
N THR A 44 8.60 7.63 -1.36
CA THR A 44 8.26 8.49 -0.23
C THR A 44 8.14 7.68 1.04
N LEU A 45 8.83 8.11 2.10
CA LEU A 45 8.79 7.49 3.42
C LEU A 45 7.75 8.20 4.28
N GLN A 46 6.73 7.48 4.71
CA GLN A 46 5.67 7.99 5.57
C GLN A 46 5.73 7.26 6.92
N SER A 47 6.53 7.80 7.84
CA SER A 47 6.76 7.21 9.15
C SER A 47 5.51 7.28 10.03
N TYR A 48 5.25 6.22 10.77
CA TYR A 48 4.18 6.19 11.77
C TYR A 48 4.80 6.49 13.13
N ALA A 49 4.21 7.45 13.86
CA ALA A 49 4.64 7.73 15.22
C ALA A 49 4.44 6.49 16.10
N GLU A 50 5.42 6.20 16.97
CA GLU A 50 5.33 5.04 17.88
C GLU A 50 4.09 5.10 18.78
N SER A 51 3.65 6.31 19.13
CA SER A 51 2.45 6.54 19.92
C SER A 51 1.13 6.33 19.17
N LEU A 52 1.15 6.26 17.83
CA LEU A 52 -0.06 6.22 17.01
C LEU A 52 -0.84 4.92 17.25
N LEU A 53 -0.16 3.78 17.15
CA LEU A 53 -0.81 2.47 17.22
C LEU A 53 -1.36 2.17 18.62
N PRO A 54 -0.62 2.39 19.72
CA PRO A 54 -1.18 2.28 21.07
C PRO A 54 -2.32 3.27 21.34
N SER A 55 -2.29 4.47 20.75
CA SER A 55 -3.36 5.45 20.95
C SER A 55 -4.69 5.01 20.32
N SER A 56 -4.65 4.28 19.20
CA SER A 56 -5.86 3.72 18.57
C SER A 56 -6.57 2.76 19.52
N GLU A 57 -5.83 1.82 20.13
CA GLU A 57 -6.34 0.84 21.09
C GLU A 57 -6.96 1.52 22.32
N PHE A 58 -6.29 2.53 22.89
CA PHE A 58 -6.82 3.28 24.04
C PHE A 58 -8.16 3.97 23.75
N LYS A 59 -8.43 4.33 22.49
CA LYS A 59 -9.66 5.01 22.07
C LYS A 59 -10.77 4.05 21.60
N GLY A 60 -10.62 2.75 21.85
CA GLY A 60 -11.60 1.73 21.46
C GLY A 60 -11.20 0.90 20.23
N GLY A 61 -9.98 1.08 19.73
CA GLY A 61 -9.43 0.36 18.59
C GLY A 61 -9.95 0.84 17.23
N ASP A 62 -9.42 0.23 16.17
CA ASP A 62 -9.85 0.47 14.80
C ASP A 62 -9.85 -0.83 13.96
N VAL A 63 -10.29 -0.71 12.71
CA VAL A 63 -10.40 -1.84 11.76
C VAL A 63 -9.14 -2.06 10.94
N LEU A 64 -8.07 -1.29 11.15
CA LEU A 64 -6.87 -1.33 10.30
C LEU A 64 -6.00 -2.55 10.59
N GLY A 65 -6.18 -3.19 11.75
CA GLY A 65 -5.45 -4.40 12.13
C GLY A 65 -3.99 -4.14 12.53
N LEU A 66 -3.66 -2.90 12.89
CA LEU A 66 -2.29 -2.45 13.21
C LEU A 66 -1.99 -2.40 14.72
N GLY A 67 -2.97 -2.69 15.58
CA GLY A 67 -2.97 -2.39 17.01
C GLY A 67 -1.87 -3.00 17.90
N ALA A 68 -1.11 -3.97 17.39
CA ALA A 68 -0.01 -4.60 18.11
C ALA A 68 1.30 -4.68 17.30
N SER A 69 1.53 -3.72 16.40
CA SER A 69 2.79 -3.71 15.63
C SER A 69 4.00 -3.63 16.56
N PRO A 70 5.03 -4.47 16.37
CA PRO A 70 6.13 -4.67 17.33
C PRO A 70 7.22 -3.58 17.28
N GLY A 71 6.87 -2.34 16.94
CA GLY A 71 7.84 -1.24 16.83
C GLY A 71 7.45 -0.16 15.81
N PRO A 72 8.35 0.83 15.59
CA PRO A 72 8.11 1.91 14.65
C PRO A 72 7.92 1.35 13.24
N LEU A 73 6.98 1.94 12.50
CA LEU A 73 6.64 1.55 11.13
C LEU A 73 6.92 2.69 10.16
N VAL A 74 7.17 2.33 8.90
CA VAL A 74 7.22 3.28 7.79
C VAL A 74 6.43 2.71 6.62
N ASN A 75 5.51 3.50 6.10
CA ASN A 75 4.86 3.22 4.83
C ASN A 75 5.75 3.74 3.69
N LEU A 76 6.16 2.85 2.81
CA LEU A 76 6.92 3.16 1.62
C LEU A 76 5.94 3.34 0.46
N LEU A 77 5.76 4.59 0.02
CA LEU A 77 4.94 4.93 -1.13
C LEU A 77 5.81 5.01 -2.38
N LEU A 78 5.52 4.14 -3.35
CA LEU A 78 6.07 4.21 -4.70
C LEU A 78 5.09 5.03 -5.54
N LEU A 79 5.50 6.25 -5.89
CA LEU A 79 4.74 7.19 -6.69
C LEU A 79 5.47 7.45 -8.00
N THR A 80 4.79 7.26 -9.12
CA THR A 80 5.37 7.50 -10.43
C THR A 80 4.41 8.24 -11.35
N HIS A 81 4.93 9.25 -12.06
CA HIS A 81 4.23 9.99 -13.10
C HIS A 81 4.96 9.86 -14.44
N TRP A 82 4.22 9.78 -15.54
CA TRP A 82 4.77 9.77 -16.89
C TRP A 82 3.75 10.32 -17.89
N SER A 83 4.20 10.64 -19.11
CA SER A 83 3.38 11.37 -20.09
C SER A 83 2.84 10.51 -21.25
N ASP A 84 3.58 9.47 -21.66
CA ASP A 84 3.27 8.69 -22.86
C ASP A 84 2.84 7.26 -22.50
N ALA A 85 1.63 6.88 -22.96
CA ALA A 85 1.02 5.59 -22.66
C ALA A 85 1.80 4.39 -23.21
N LYS A 86 2.68 4.59 -24.21
CA LYS A 86 3.52 3.51 -24.75
C LYS A 86 4.48 2.92 -23.70
N TYR A 87 4.72 3.63 -22.59
CA TYR A 87 5.57 3.18 -21.50
C TYR A 87 4.79 2.56 -20.32
N ASP A 88 3.45 2.48 -20.39
CA ASP A 88 2.60 2.00 -19.29
C ASP A 88 3.09 0.64 -18.75
N ASP A 89 3.23 -0.35 -19.63
CA ASP A 89 3.61 -1.71 -19.23
C ASP A 89 5.01 -1.78 -18.63
N ALA A 90 5.96 -1.06 -19.22
CA ALA A 90 7.34 -1.02 -18.73
C ALA A 90 7.42 -0.36 -17.35
N ILE A 91 6.75 0.78 -17.16
CA ILE A 91 6.78 1.52 -15.89
C ILE A 91 6.05 0.73 -14.81
N LEU A 92 4.81 0.30 -15.06
CA LEU A 92 4.03 -0.45 -14.09
C LEU A 92 4.68 -1.81 -13.76
N GLY A 93 5.31 -2.46 -14.75
CA GLY A 93 6.06 -3.70 -14.55
C GLY A 93 7.27 -3.53 -13.62
N ASN A 94 8.03 -2.45 -13.80
CA ASN A 94 9.16 -2.13 -12.93
C ASN A 94 8.72 -1.69 -11.52
N MET A 95 7.62 -0.93 -11.39
CA MET A 95 7.04 -0.62 -10.08
C MET A 95 6.58 -1.87 -9.33
N ARG A 96 5.90 -2.82 -10.00
CA ARG A 96 5.51 -4.10 -9.40
C ARG A 96 6.73 -4.93 -8.99
N THR A 97 7.80 -4.90 -9.79
CA THR A 97 9.07 -5.54 -9.46
C THR A 97 9.68 -4.94 -8.20
N ALA A 98 9.67 -3.60 -8.07
CA ALA A 98 10.12 -2.91 -6.85
C ALA A 98 9.28 -3.32 -5.63
N LEU A 99 7.95 -3.22 -5.73
CA LEU A 99 7.03 -3.56 -4.64
C LEU A 99 7.25 -5.00 -4.16
N ARG A 100 7.29 -5.97 -5.10
CA ARG A 100 7.53 -7.38 -4.78
C ARG A 100 8.90 -7.61 -4.15
N GLY A 101 9.95 -7.00 -4.69
CA GLY A 101 11.30 -7.14 -4.12
C GLY A 101 11.40 -6.61 -2.69
N ILE A 102 10.75 -5.46 -2.41
CA ILE A 102 10.69 -4.89 -1.05
C ILE A 102 9.91 -5.82 -0.12
N ASP A 103 8.75 -6.34 -0.57
CA ASP A 103 7.91 -7.26 0.19
C ASP A 103 8.64 -8.58 0.53
N GLU A 104 9.32 -9.17 -0.45
CA GLU A 104 10.13 -10.39 -0.30
C GLU A 104 11.30 -10.17 0.68
N TYR A 105 12.04 -9.06 0.52
CA TYR A 105 13.12 -8.71 1.43
C TYR A 105 12.58 -8.53 2.85
N ALA A 106 11.54 -7.72 3.04
CA ALA A 106 10.96 -7.47 4.35
C ALA A 106 10.41 -8.76 4.99
N THR A 107 9.82 -9.65 4.20
CA THR A 107 9.38 -10.98 4.66
C THR A 107 10.56 -11.80 5.17
N SER A 108 11.66 -11.86 4.41
CA SER A 108 12.88 -12.60 4.78
C SER A 108 13.53 -12.11 6.08
N ARG A 109 13.27 -10.85 6.44
CA ARG A 109 13.78 -10.18 7.65
C ARG A 109 12.78 -10.18 8.81
N GLY A 110 11.57 -10.73 8.62
CA GLY A 110 10.50 -10.62 9.61
C GLY A 110 10.07 -9.17 9.88
N ALA A 111 10.24 -8.30 8.88
CA ALA A 111 9.98 -6.86 8.93
C ALA A 111 8.73 -6.45 8.14
N LYS A 112 8.14 -7.35 7.36
CA LYS A 112 6.91 -7.08 6.61
C LYS A 112 5.73 -6.84 7.55
N ILE A 113 4.90 -5.86 7.18
CA ILE A 113 3.58 -5.63 7.77
C ILE A 113 2.55 -5.86 6.66
N ASP A 114 1.62 -6.79 6.88
CA ASP A 114 0.64 -7.20 5.85
C ASP A 114 -0.38 -6.10 5.49
N HIS A 115 -0.44 -5.01 6.27
CA HIS A 115 -1.35 -3.89 6.06
C HIS A 115 -1.05 -3.14 4.76
N VAL A 116 -2.11 -2.81 4.02
CA VAL A 116 -2.05 -1.97 2.82
C VAL A 116 -2.76 -0.65 3.10
N TYR A 117 -2.05 0.46 2.90
CA TYR A 117 -2.63 1.78 3.06
C TYR A 117 -3.59 2.11 1.90
N MET A 118 -4.89 2.20 2.21
CA MET A 118 -5.98 2.26 1.21
C MET A 118 -5.81 3.37 0.17
N ASN A 119 -5.42 4.57 0.61
CA ASN A 119 -5.42 5.77 -0.22
C ASN A 119 -4.38 5.73 -1.35
N TYR A 120 -3.33 4.90 -1.23
CA TYR A 120 -2.27 4.76 -2.22
C TYR A 120 -2.04 3.30 -2.63
N ALA A 121 -3.06 2.46 -2.46
CA ALA A 121 -3.01 1.09 -2.91
C ALA A 121 -3.18 1.03 -4.44
N SER A 122 -2.41 0.18 -5.11
CA SER A 122 -2.67 -0.14 -6.52
C SER A 122 -3.88 -1.07 -6.67
N GLU A 123 -4.33 -1.28 -7.91
CA GLU A 123 -5.49 -2.13 -8.21
C GLU A 123 -5.31 -3.57 -7.73
N ASP A 124 -4.07 -4.08 -7.78
CA ASP A 124 -3.69 -5.45 -7.41
C ASP A 124 -3.44 -5.66 -5.91
N GLN A 125 -3.51 -4.60 -5.09
CA GLN A 125 -3.38 -4.71 -3.64
C GLN A 125 -4.73 -4.89 -2.94
N ASP A 126 -4.93 -6.04 -2.28
CA ASP A 126 -6.16 -6.33 -1.53
C ASP A 126 -6.17 -5.65 -0.16
N VAL A 127 -6.64 -4.40 -0.16
CA VAL A 127 -6.73 -3.55 1.03
C VAL A 127 -7.61 -4.16 2.13
N VAL A 128 -8.80 -4.68 1.79
CA VAL A 128 -9.74 -5.14 2.81
C VAL A 128 -9.23 -6.43 3.46
N LYS A 129 -8.56 -7.31 2.71
CA LYS A 129 -7.90 -8.48 3.27
C LYS A 129 -6.75 -8.10 4.21
N SER A 130 -6.02 -7.03 3.90
CA SER A 130 -4.90 -6.56 4.73
C SER A 130 -5.28 -6.18 6.16
N TYR A 131 -6.56 -5.91 6.41
CA TYR A 131 -7.09 -5.56 7.74
C TYR A 131 -7.29 -6.78 8.65
N GLY A 132 -7.15 -7.99 8.12
CA GLY A 132 -7.35 -9.24 8.84
C GLY A 132 -8.80 -9.72 8.84
N GLY A 133 -8.97 -11.04 9.02
CA GLY A 133 -10.28 -11.71 8.87
C GLY A 133 -11.35 -11.19 9.82
N LYS A 134 -11.00 -10.90 11.09
CA LYS A 134 -11.93 -10.34 12.08
C LYS A 134 -12.48 -8.98 11.64
N ASN A 135 -11.61 -8.08 11.20
CA ASN A 135 -12.00 -6.74 10.77
C ASN A 135 -12.78 -6.78 9.44
N LYS A 136 -12.38 -7.64 8.48
CA LYS A 136 -13.15 -7.86 7.24
C LYS A 136 -14.56 -8.36 7.54
N SER A 137 -14.73 -9.30 8.47
CA SER A 137 -16.06 -9.79 8.89
C SER A 137 -16.88 -8.69 9.56
N PHE A 138 -16.31 -7.94 10.49
CA PHE A 138 -16.98 -6.81 11.15
C PHE A 138 -17.46 -5.76 10.13
N LEU A 139 -16.60 -5.36 9.18
CA LEU A 139 -16.95 -4.41 8.13
C LEU A 139 -18.12 -4.92 7.26
N ARG A 140 -18.14 -6.22 6.93
CA ARG A 140 -19.24 -6.84 6.19
C ARG A 140 -20.55 -6.84 6.97
N GLU A 141 -20.51 -7.11 8.28
CA GLU A 141 -21.69 -7.04 9.15
C GLU A 141 -22.24 -5.62 9.25
N VAL A 142 -21.37 -4.63 9.47
CA VAL A 142 -21.74 -3.22 9.50
C VAL A 142 -22.34 -2.78 8.16
N SER A 143 -21.72 -3.17 7.04
CA SER A 143 -22.25 -2.87 5.71
C SER A 143 -23.66 -3.45 5.52
N LYS A 144 -23.93 -4.69 5.92
CA LYS A 144 -25.27 -5.29 5.82
C LYS A 144 -26.29 -4.59 6.71
N LYS A 145 -25.87 -4.11 7.88
CA LYS A 145 -26.75 -3.41 8.83
C LYS A 145 -27.20 -2.05 8.32
N TYR A 146 -26.30 -1.28 7.71
CA TYR A 146 -26.55 0.12 7.35
C TYR A 146 -26.75 0.35 5.84
N ASP A 147 -26.30 -0.56 4.98
CA ASP A 147 -26.52 -0.56 3.52
C ASP A 147 -26.97 -1.98 3.06
N PRO A 148 -28.18 -2.43 3.49
CA PRO A 148 -28.64 -3.79 3.24
C PRO A 148 -28.81 -4.12 1.74
N GLU A 149 -29.11 -3.12 0.92
CA GLU A 149 -29.23 -3.29 -0.54
C GLU A 149 -27.85 -3.31 -1.24
N GLY A 150 -26.82 -2.81 -0.55
CA GLY A 150 -25.45 -2.75 -1.02
C GLY A 150 -25.25 -1.69 -2.10
N LEU A 151 -25.90 -0.52 -1.96
CA LEU A 151 -25.78 0.60 -2.89
C LEU A 151 -24.31 0.96 -3.14
N PHE A 152 -23.49 1.04 -2.08
CA PHE A 152 -22.07 1.39 -2.22
C PHE A 152 -21.19 0.19 -2.63
N GLN A 153 -21.70 -1.03 -2.45
CA GLN A 153 -21.01 -2.23 -2.91
C GLN A 153 -21.21 -2.48 -4.41
N LYS A 154 -22.37 -2.13 -4.97
CA LYS A 154 -22.76 -2.43 -6.36
C LYS A 154 -22.87 -1.20 -7.26
N GLY A 155 -23.39 -0.09 -6.73
CA GLY A 155 -23.77 1.09 -7.50
C GLY A 155 -22.64 2.09 -7.73
N VAL A 156 -21.55 2.01 -6.96
CA VAL A 156 -20.37 2.88 -7.15
C VAL A 156 -19.27 2.10 -7.86
N PRO A 157 -18.85 2.49 -9.08
CA PRO A 157 -17.71 1.88 -9.75
C PRO A 157 -16.41 2.06 -8.95
N GLY A 158 -15.54 1.05 -8.97
CA GLY A 158 -14.25 1.08 -8.28
C GLY A 158 -14.37 1.06 -6.75
N GLY A 159 -13.34 1.56 -6.08
CA GLY A 159 -13.20 1.52 -4.63
C GLY A 159 -12.91 0.11 -4.09
N ARG A 160 -12.59 0.02 -2.79
CA ARG A 160 -12.26 -1.26 -2.13
C ARG A 160 -13.55 -1.92 -1.62
N LYS A 161 -14.09 -2.87 -2.40
CA LYS A 161 -15.34 -3.56 -2.03
C LYS A 161 -15.10 -4.59 -0.94
N LEU A 162 -16.11 -4.77 -0.08
CA LEU A 162 -16.01 -5.64 1.09
C LEU A 162 -16.30 -7.11 0.75
N PHE A 163 -17.12 -7.36 -0.26
CA PHE A 163 -17.66 -8.69 -0.59
C PHE A 163 -16.95 -9.43 -1.72
N ILE A 164 -15.93 -8.81 -2.31
CA ILE A 164 -15.02 -9.45 -3.25
C ILE A 164 -13.82 -10.09 -2.54
#